data_AF-A0A942IKD3-F1
#
_entry.id   AF-A0A942IKD3-F1
#
_cell.length_a   1.000
_cell.length_b   1.000
_cell.length_c   1.000
_cell.angle_alpha   90.00
_cell.angle_beta   90.00
_cell.angle_gamma   90.00
#
_symmetry.space_group_name_H-M   'P 1'
#
loop_
_entity.id
_entity.type
_entity.pdbx_description
1 polymer ?
#
loop_
_entity_poly.entity_id
_entity_poly.type
_entity_poly.pdbx_seq_one_letter_code
_entity_poly.pdbx_strand_id
1 'polypeptide(L)' 'MEKESARSQTLAQLHERRKQVVRLYRQGTKIMQIVTMSGLSYPTVRGAIDLF' A
#
# COMPACT_ATOMS: atom_id res chain seq x y z
N MET A 1 14.93 -3.74 -20.96
CA MET A 1 14.34 -3.30 -19.68
C MET A 1 13.01 -4.00 -19.54
N GLU A 2 13.05 -5.21 -18.98
CA GLU A 2 11.85 -6.02 -18.76
C GLU A 2 10.93 -5.27 -17.81
N LYS A 3 9.82 -4.76 -18.33
CA LYS A 3 8.67 -4.33 -17.52
C LYS A 3 8.02 -5.61 -17.00
N GLU A 4 8.70 -6.25 -16.06
CA GLU A 4 8.22 -7.44 -15.40
C GLU A 4 6.86 -7.11 -14.80
N SER A 5 5.85 -7.78 -15.34
CA SER A 5 4.47 -7.38 -15.16
C SER A 5 4.15 -7.44 -13.67
N ALA A 6 3.74 -6.30 -13.13
CA ALA A 6 3.19 -6.14 -11.78
C ALA A 6 1.82 -6.85 -11.62
N ARG A 7 1.69 -8.09 -12.12
CA ARG A 7 0.39 -8.70 -12.43
C ARG A 7 0.12 -10.04 -11.75
N SER A 8 0.84 -10.34 -10.69
CA SER A 8 0.53 -11.47 -9.82
C SER A 8 0.94 -11.18 -8.37
N GLN A 9 0.57 -10.00 -7.86
CA GLN A 9 0.42 -9.87 -6.41
C GLN A 9 -0.82 -10.67 -6.01
N THR A 10 -0.60 -11.86 -5.46
CA THR A 10 -1.63 -12.69 -4.86
C THR A 10 -2.47 -11.83 -3.91
N LEU A 11 -3.80 -11.99 -3.90
CA LEU A 11 -4.71 -11.21 -3.04
C LEU A 11 -4.25 -11.15 -1.57
N ALA A 12 -3.61 -12.21 -1.08
CA ALA A 12 -2.99 -12.27 0.23
C ALA A 12 -1.87 -11.24 0.45
N GLN A 13 -0.97 -11.04 -0.53
CA GLN A 13 0.10 -10.04 -0.43
C GLN A 13 -0.45 -8.62 -0.45
N LEU A 14 -1.47 -8.36 -1.26
CA LEU A 14 -2.16 -7.06 -1.26
C LEU A 14 -2.82 -6.81 0.09
N HIS A 15 -3.44 -7.83 0.68
CA HIS A 15 -4.10 -7.73 1.98
C HIS A 15 -3.11 -7.48 3.13
N GLU A 16 -1.99 -8.20 3.17
CA GLU A 16 -0.85 -7.95 4.07
C GLU A 16 -0.34 -6.50 3.97
N ARG A 17 -0.10 -6.01 2.74
CA ARG A 17 0.36 -4.64 2.50
C ARG A 17 -0.65 -3.60 2.98
N ARG A 18 -1.95 -3.82 2.80
CA ARG A 18 -3.01 -2.92 3.30
C ARG A 18 -3.02 -2.83 4.83
N LYS A 19 -2.85 -3.95 5.54
CA LYS A 19 -2.72 -3.93 7.02
C LYS A 19 -1.51 -3.12 7.47
N GLN A 20 -0.37 -3.25 6.78
CA GLN A 20 0.83 -2.47 7.09
C GLN A 20 0.62 -0.98 6.85
N VAL A 21 -0.05 -0.59 5.75
CA VAL A 21 -0.42 0.81 5.47
C VAL A 21 -1.27 1.41 6.59
N VAL A 22 -2.33 0.71 7.01
CA VAL A 22 -3.22 1.17 8.08
C VAL A 22 -2.47 1.28 9.41
N ARG A 23 -1.58 0.32 9.71
CA ARG A 23 -0.74 0.37 10.92
C ARG A 23 0.18 1.59 10.93
N LEU A 24 0.86 1.87 9.82
CA LEU A 24 1.74 3.03 9.68
C LEU A 24 0.96 4.34 9.79
N TYR A 25 -0.25 4.40 9.20
CA TYR A 25 -1.12 5.55 9.30
C TYR A 25 -1.59 5.80 10.73
N ARG A 26 -2.01 4.75 11.45
CA ARG A 26 -2.37 4.82 12.88
C ARG A 26 -1.20 5.21 13.79
N GLN A 27 0.03 4.97 13.37
CA GLN A 27 1.25 5.43 14.05
C GLN A 27 1.58 6.91 13.77
N GLY A 28 0.79 7.61 12.96
CA GLY A 28 1.01 9.02 12.60
C GLY A 28 1.92 9.24 11.40
N THR A 29 2.24 8.19 10.64
CA THR A 29 3.06 8.31 9.42
C THR A 29 2.27 9.02 8.32
N LYS A 30 2.87 10.02 7.67
CA LYS A 30 2.21 10.76 6.59
C LYS A 30 1.94 9.84 5.40
N ILE A 31 0.77 10.01 4.77
CA ILE A 31 0.32 9.23 3.60
C ILE A 31 1.39 9.20 2.50
N MET A 32 2.03 10.34 2.22
CA MET A 32 3.08 10.43 1.20
C MET A 32 4.33 9.60 1.52
N GLN A 33 4.70 9.47 2.80
CA GLN A 33 5.80 8.60 3.19
C GLN A 33 5.41 7.13 3.07
N ILE A 34 4.17 6.80 3.44
CA ILE A 34 3.64 5.43 3.28
C ILE A 34 3.63 5.04 1.80
N VAL A 35 3.20 5.93 0.90
CA VAL A 35 3.23 5.75 -0.56
C VAL A 35 4.65 5.40 -1.03
N THR A 36 5.65 6.18 -0.64
CA THR A 36 7.05 5.94 -1.00
C THR A 36 7.60 4.63 -0.43
N MET A 37 7.28 4.30 0.83
CA MET A 37 7.77 3.11 1.51
C MET A 37 7.12 1.81 1.01
N SER A 38 5.82 1.87 0.69
CA SER A 38 5.05 0.70 0.25
C SER A 38 5.12 0.45 -1.25
N GLY A 39 5.61 1.43 -2.03
CA GLY A 39 5.62 1.39 -3.49
C GLY A 39 4.22 1.33 -4.10
N LEU A 40 3.20 1.73 -3.33
CA LEU A 40 1.80 1.74 -3.75
C LEU A 40 1.42 3.14 -4.26
N SER A 41 0.43 3.19 -5.15
CA SER A 41 -0.12 4.47 -5.60
C SER A 41 -0.92 5.17 -4.49
N TYR A 42 -0.94 6.50 -4.50
CA TYR A 42 -1.75 7.33 -3.59
C TYR A 42 -3.21 6.86 -3.45
N PRO A 43 -3.98 6.62 -4.55
CA PRO A 43 -5.36 6.14 -4.41
C PRO A 43 -5.46 4.77 -3.72
N THR A 44 -4.45 3.91 -3.86
CA THR A 44 -4.41 2.59 -3.18
C THR A 44 -4.21 2.75 -1.68
N VAL A 45 -3.30 3.64 -1.27
CA VAL A 45 -3.04 3.93 0.15
C VAL A 45 -4.25 4.63 0.77
N ARG A 46 -4.83 5.60 0.07
CA ARG A 46 -6.04 6.31 0.52
C ARG A 46 -7.22 5.37 0.68
N GLY A 47 -7.49 4.53 -0.31
CA GLY A 47 -8.56 3.52 -0.22
C GLY A 47 -8.31 2.52 0.90
N ALA A 48 -7.07 2.13 1.16
CA ALA A 48 -6.74 1.25 2.29
C ALA A 48 -7.00 1.90 3.65
N ILE A 49 -6.82 3.23 3.76
CA ILE A 49 -7.12 3.98 4.99
C ILE A 49 -8.63 4.19 5.12
N ASP A 50 -9.34 4.56 4.06
CA ASP A 50 -10.78 4.82 4.12
C ASP A 50 -11.61 3.55 4.36
N LEU A 51 -11.07 2.36 4.03
CA LEU A 51 -11.72 1.07 4.24
C LEU A 51 -11.53 0.47 5.65
N PHE A 52 -10.67 1.07 6.50
CA PHE A 52 -10.29 0.57 7.83
C PHE A 52 -10.50 1.60 8.93
#